data_AF-A0A2V6AAW4-F1
#
_entry.id   AF-A0A2V6AAW4-F1
#
_cell.length_a   1.000
_cell.length_b   1.000
_cell.length_c   1.000
_cell.angle_alpha   90.00
_cell.angle_beta   90.00
_cell.angle_gamma   90.00
#
_symmetry.space_group_name_H-M   'P 1'
#
loop_
_entity.id
_entity.type
_entity.pdbx_description
1 polymer ?
#
loop_
_entity_poly.entity_id
_entity_poly.type
_entity_poly.pdbx_seq_one_letter_code
_entity_poly.pdbx_strand_id
1 'polypeptide(L)'
;MKSVLFVCTGNICRSPIAEGLFRRLLGNRKDIEVASAGVHAVRGQPPSLYAVQVCEEEGVDISGLRSQPLTAALVDRATHIFAMTGAHLETIEMLFPQGAEKSFLLREFEQPGTTVWRDVPDPIGLGREVYEDCARIVKNALPSVLTFVEQGELVRPGTARGPDISYSVSNHAPQIKTGMIRSTSSPRYGDALRRVDPEIFDMITAEEKRQRENIELIASENFTSRAVMEAQGSVLTNKYAEGYPRKRWYGGCENVDVAEQLAIDRAKRLFGCEHVNVQPHSGTQANMAVYFAAIKPGDKILTMNLAHGGHLSHGHPANFSGKFYQVTHYGVDQKTEQIDYDALQKLAEEVRPAMITAGASAYPRTFDFPRLGQIADSVGAILFIDMAHIAGLVAAGQHPSPIPHAQFITTTTHKSLRGPRGGIVMCEEKFAKIIDSTLFPGVQGGPLMHVIAAKAVCFHEALQPQFREYQRQVVLNAKALAAGLANHGYRIVSGGTDNHLMLVDLRPKEINGKEAQEVLDRAGITVNKNAIPFDTYPIFKPGGIRIGTPAVTTRGMKEEEMLEIADLIVETLEHRSDADALERVRRKVLDLTRRFSLPW
;
A
#
# COMPACT_ATOMS: atom_id res chain seq x y z
N MET A 1 -13.37 33.20 36.49
CA MET A 1 -14.38 32.89 35.46
C MET A 1 -13.83 31.76 34.64
N LYS A 2 -14.56 30.65 34.48
CA LYS A 2 -14.10 29.52 33.66
C LYS A 2 -14.41 29.83 32.20
N SER A 3 -13.50 29.47 31.30
CA SER A 3 -13.68 29.67 29.86
C SER A 3 -13.60 28.32 29.17
N VAL A 4 -14.68 27.93 28.49
CA VAL A 4 -14.79 26.68 27.73
C VAL A 4 -14.68 26.99 26.25
N LEU A 5 -13.79 26.29 25.56
CA LEU A 5 -13.58 26.43 24.12
C LEU A 5 -13.86 25.12 23.39
N PHE A 6 -14.83 25.11 22.48
CA PHE A 6 -15.08 23.96 21.60
C PHE A 6 -14.32 24.11 20.28
N VAL A 7 -13.60 23.06 19.86
CA VAL A 7 -12.73 23.12 18.67
C VAL A 7 -13.09 22.03 17.66
N CYS A 8 -13.37 22.45 16.42
CA CYS A 8 -13.51 21.55 15.27
C CYS A 8 -12.66 22.01 14.09
N THR A 9 -12.91 21.52 12.87
CA THR A 9 -12.10 21.87 11.70
C THR A 9 -12.41 23.30 11.21
N GLY A 10 -13.63 23.52 10.70
CA GLY A 10 -14.00 24.79 10.05
C GLY A 10 -14.77 25.79 10.92
N ASN A 11 -15.14 25.42 12.15
CA ASN A 11 -15.98 26.23 13.06
C ASN A 11 -17.33 26.68 12.45
N ILE A 12 -17.95 25.81 11.65
CA ILE A 12 -19.28 26.07 11.04
C ILE A 12 -20.30 24.95 11.31
N CYS A 13 -19.89 23.78 11.81
CA CYS A 13 -20.80 22.66 12.11
C CYS A 13 -20.69 22.23 13.59
N ARG A 14 -19.76 21.32 13.90
CA ARG A 14 -19.63 20.67 15.22
C ARG A 14 -19.41 21.62 16.40
N SER A 15 -18.43 22.53 16.31
CA SER A 15 -18.11 23.42 17.44
C SER A 15 -19.15 24.52 17.68
N PRO A 16 -19.82 25.10 16.66
CA PRO A 16 -21.01 25.94 16.87
C PRO A 16 -22.18 25.20 17.52
N ILE A 17 -22.46 23.95 17.11
CA ILE A 17 -23.50 23.11 17.75
C ILE A 17 -23.18 22.94 19.24
N ALA A 18 -21.94 22.58 19.57
CA ALA A 18 -21.51 22.42 20.96
C ALA A 18 -21.61 23.73 21.76
N GLU A 19 -21.17 24.86 21.21
CA GLU A 19 -21.31 26.17 21.86
C GLU A 19 -22.78 26.51 22.15
N GLY A 20 -23.67 26.33 21.17
CA GLY A 20 -25.10 26.62 21.32
C GLY A 20 -25.75 25.75 22.39
N LEU A 21 -25.62 24.43 22.27
CA LEU A 21 -26.20 23.48 23.22
C LEU A 21 -25.63 23.64 24.63
N PHE A 22 -24.34 23.98 24.76
CA PHE A 22 -23.73 24.23 26.06
C PHE A 22 -24.22 25.53 26.68
N ARG A 23 -24.41 26.61 25.90
CA ARG A 23 -25.06 27.85 26.39
C ARG A 23 -26.46 27.57 26.95
N ARG A 24 -27.26 26.76 26.25
CA ARG A 24 -28.57 26.35 26.74
C ARG A 24 -28.47 25.59 28.05
N LEU A 25 -27.52 24.66 28.15
CA LEU A 25 -27.27 23.90 29.39
C LEU A 25 -26.85 24.80 30.56
N LEU A 26 -26.07 25.86 30.30
CA LEU A 26 -25.65 26.84 31.31
C LEU A 26 -26.78 27.76 31.78
N GLY A 27 -27.81 28.00 30.95
CA GLY A 27 -28.90 28.91 31.25
C GLY A 27 -28.40 30.34 31.53
N ASN A 28 -28.78 30.93 32.67
CA ASN A 28 -28.42 32.30 33.05
C ASN A 28 -27.10 32.42 33.83
N ARG A 29 -26.30 31.35 33.87
CA ARG A 29 -25.00 31.37 34.57
C ARG A 29 -24.02 32.32 33.92
N LYS A 30 -23.26 33.02 34.76
CA LYS A 30 -22.23 34.00 34.34
C LYS A 30 -20.83 33.61 34.81
N ASP A 31 -20.67 32.50 35.50
CA ASP A 31 -19.39 32.03 36.01
C ASP A 31 -18.58 31.23 34.97
N ILE A 32 -19.25 30.77 33.91
CA ILE A 32 -18.67 30.04 32.77
C ILE A 32 -18.94 30.80 31.47
N GLU A 33 -17.87 31.19 30.77
CA GLU A 33 -17.94 31.69 29.40
C GLU A 33 -17.71 30.54 28.41
N VAL A 34 -18.37 30.61 27.26
CA VAL A 34 -18.26 29.60 26.21
C VAL A 34 -18.06 30.24 24.85
N ALA A 35 -17.13 29.67 24.09
CA ALA A 35 -16.83 30.03 22.71
C ALA A 35 -16.49 28.78 21.89
N SER A 36 -16.47 28.94 20.57
CA SER A 36 -15.99 27.93 19.63
C SER A 36 -14.98 28.52 18.65
N ALA A 37 -14.11 27.65 18.13
CA ALA A 37 -13.12 27.98 17.12
C ALA A 37 -12.85 26.78 16.22
N GLY A 38 -12.00 26.95 15.20
CA GLY A 38 -11.57 25.86 14.35
C GLY A 38 -10.13 25.94 13.90
N VAL A 39 -9.49 24.78 13.79
CA VAL A 39 -8.05 24.66 13.45
C VAL A 39 -7.75 25.08 12.01
N HIS A 40 -8.75 25.06 11.13
CA HIS A 40 -8.69 25.50 9.74
C HIS A 40 -9.86 26.42 9.38
N ALA A 41 -10.41 27.16 10.34
CA ALA A 41 -11.56 28.02 10.11
C ALA A 41 -11.17 29.30 9.34
N VAL A 42 -11.93 29.60 8.29
CA VAL A 42 -11.94 30.94 7.67
C VAL A 42 -12.80 31.84 8.55
N ARG A 43 -12.32 33.04 8.89
CA ARG A 43 -13.06 33.96 9.77
C ARG A 43 -14.34 34.48 9.11
N GLY A 44 -15.45 34.52 9.86
CA GLY A 44 -16.66 35.24 9.50
C GLY A 44 -17.74 34.46 8.75
N GLN A 45 -17.57 33.15 8.55
CA GLN A 45 -18.61 32.31 7.94
C GLN A 45 -19.73 32.01 8.95
N PRO A 46 -21.00 32.01 8.53
CA PRO A 46 -22.09 31.55 9.38
C PRO A 46 -22.01 30.03 9.58
N PRO A 47 -22.64 29.47 10.64
CA PRO A 47 -22.84 28.03 10.74
C PRO A 47 -23.58 27.49 9.53
N SER A 48 -23.37 26.21 9.21
CA SER A 48 -24.09 25.57 8.12
C SER A 48 -25.59 25.52 8.42
N LEU A 49 -26.41 25.53 7.36
CA LEU A 49 -27.87 25.54 7.49
C LEU A 49 -28.39 24.40 8.38
N TYR A 50 -27.89 23.18 8.18
CA TYR A 50 -28.30 22.04 8.99
C TYR A 50 -27.82 22.14 10.44
N ALA A 51 -26.66 22.76 10.71
CA ALA A 51 -26.22 23.01 12.10
C ALA A 51 -27.15 23.98 12.83
N VAL A 52 -27.65 25.01 12.13
CA VAL A 52 -28.67 25.93 12.66
C VAL A 52 -29.97 25.19 12.95
N GLN A 53 -30.50 24.45 11.98
CA GLN A 53 -31.77 23.74 12.09
C GLN A 53 -31.80 22.74 13.26
N VAL A 54 -30.77 21.90 13.41
CA VAL A 54 -30.72 20.92 14.51
C VAL A 54 -30.59 21.58 15.89
N CYS A 55 -29.98 22.77 15.97
CA CYS A 55 -29.94 23.54 17.21
C CYS A 55 -31.28 24.22 17.51
N GLU A 56 -31.98 24.73 16.49
CA GLU A 56 -33.31 25.33 16.62
C GLU A 56 -34.33 24.32 17.15
N GLU A 57 -34.25 23.06 16.72
CA GLU A 57 -35.07 21.94 17.23
C GLU A 57 -34.80 21.65 18.70
N GLU A 58 -33.56 21.89 19.14
CA GLU A 58 -33.14 21.88 20.53
C GLU A 58 -33.40 23.23 21.23
N GLY A 59 -34.15 24.14 20.61
CA GLY A 59 -34.51 25.46 21.11
C GLY A 59 -33.33 26.39 21.35
N VAL A 60 -32.31 26.35 20.49
CA VAL A 60 -31.15 27.24 20.50
C VAL A 60 -30.93 27.86 19.13
N ASP A 61 -30.88 29.18 19.06
CA ASP A 61 -30.48 29.89 17.85
C ASP A 61 -28.95 30.09 17.83
N ILE A 62 -28.28 29.47 16.86
CA ILE A 62 -26.85 29.66 16.60
C ILE A 62 -26.57 30.48 15.33
N SER A 63 -27.58 30.96 14.61
CA SER A 63 -27.45 31.66 13.33
C SER A 63 -26.59 32.93 13.41
N GLY A 64 -26.52 33.54 14.60
CA GLY A 64 -25.68 34.69 14.91
C GLY A 64 -24.19 34.39 15.08
N LEU A 65 -23.80 33.12 15.26
CA LEU A 65 -22.38 32.76 15.43
C LEU A 65 -21.60 33.00 14.15
N ARG A 66 -20.30 33.27 14.30
CA ARG A 66 -19.39 33.46 13.16
C ARG A 66 -18.12 32.67 13.40
N SER A 67 -17.69 31.93 12.38
CA SER A 67 -16.48 31.14 12.46
C SER A 67 -15.26 32.00 12.78
N GLN A 68 -14.34 31.46 13.56
CA GLN A 68 -13.06 32.07 13.87
C GLN A 68 -11.94 31.03 13.92
N PRO A 69 -10.74 31.35 13.41
CA PRO A 69 -9.59 30.48 13.55
C PRO A 69 -9.21 30.32 15.02
N LEU A 70 -8.75 29.12 15.38
CA LEU A 70 -8.11 28.89 16.67
C LEU A 70 -6.83 29.75 16.74
N THR A 71 -6.67 30.48 17.84
CA THR A 71 -5.52 31.38 18.05
C THR A 71 -4.94 31.16 19.44
N ALA A 72 -3.67 31.53 19.63
CA ALA A 72 -3.01 31.47 20.93
C ALA A 72 -3.80 32.22 22.01
N ALA A 73 -4.35 33.40 21.69
CA ALA A 73 -5.16 34.19 22.63
C ALA A 73 -6.43 33.44 23.09
N LEU A 74 -7.11 32.70 22.20
CA LEU A 74 -8.26 31.88 22.57
C LEU A 74 -7.84 30.69 23.43
N VAL A 75 -6.73 30.04 23.09
CA VAL A 75 -6.17 28.92 23.85
C VAL A 75 -5.73 29.39 25.25
N ASP A 76 -5.05 30.51 25.37
CA ASP A 76 -4.55 31.05 26.64
C ASP A 76 -5.71 31.43 27.57
N ARG A 77 -6.76 32.05 27.02
CA ARG A 77 -7.98 32.40 27.76
C ARG A 77 -8.77 31.16 28.20
N ALA A 78 -8.79 30.10 27.41
CA ALA A 78 -9.53 28.89 27.72
C ALA A 78 -8.99 28.21 28.98
N THR A 79 -9.89 27.86 29.90
CA THR A 79 -9.57 26.98 31.03
C THR A 79 -9.71 25.51 30.66
N HIS A 80 -10.61 25.19 29.73
CA HIS A 80 -10.86 23.85 29.22
C HIS A 80 -11.16 23.94 27.73
N ILE A 81 -10.56 23.05 26.95
CA ILE A 81 -10.71 22.96 25.50
C ILE A 81 -11.27 21.58 25.17
N PHE A 82 -12.41 21.52 24.49
CA PHE A 82 -13.03 20.26 24.06
C PHE A 82 -12.97 20.15 22.56
N ALA A 83 -12.14 19.22 22.10
CA ALA A 83 -11.90 18.97 20.69
C ALA A 83 -12.82 17.87 20.16
N MET A 84 -13.24 18.02 18.90
CA MET A 84 -14.17 17.07 18.28
C MET A 84 -13.50 15.76 17.83
N THR A 85 -12.19 15.74 17.63
CA THR A 85 -11.46 14.55 17.13
C THR A 85 -10.05 14.50 17.69
N GLY A 86 -9.41 13.32 17.66
CA GLY A 86 -8.00 13.14 18.01
C GLY A 86 -7.07 14.08 17.23
N ALA A 87 -7.30 14.22 15.92
CA ALA A 87 -6.52 15.12 15.06
C ALA A 87 -6.62 16.61 15.48
N HIS A 88 -7.75 17.04 16.03
CA HIS A 88 -7.86 18.40 16.58
C HIS A 88 -7.03 18.56 17.86
N LEU A 89 -6.96 17.55 18.74
CA LEU A 89 -6.09 17.58 19.91
C LEU A 89 -4.61 17.65 19.50
N GLU A 90 -4.20 16.79 18.57
CA GLU A 90 -2.84 16.79 18.04
C GLU A 90 -2.48 18.15 17.43
N THR A 91 -3.43 18.77 16.71
CA THR A 91 -3.23 20.12 16.14
C THR A 91 -3.11 21.19 17.22
N ILE A 92 -3.91 21.11 18.29
CA ILE A 92 -3.78 22.02 19.44
C ILE A 92 -2.43 21.82 20.12
N GLU A 93 -2.02 20.58 20.39
CA GLU A 93 -0.74 20.26 21.03
C GLU A 93 0.46 20.72 20.19
N MET A 94 0.38 20.57 18.86
CA MET A 94 1.43 20.97 17.94
C MET A 94 1.54 22.50 17.79
N LEU A 95 0.42 23.20 17.61
CA LEU A 95 0.42 24.63 17.31
C LEU A 95 0.38 25.52 18.55
N PHE A 96 -0.20 25.02 19.64
CA PHE A 96 -0.40 25.73 20.91
C PHE A 96 -0.07 24.79 22.09
N PRO A 97 1.21 24.44 22.31
CA PRO A 97 1.61 23.45 23.33
C PRO A 97 1.09 23.78 24.74
N GLN A 98 0.93 25.06 25.09
CA GLN A 98 0.36 25.51 26.36
C GLN A 98 -1.12 25.16 26.54
N GLY A 99 -1.81 24.75 25.47
CA GLY A 99 -3.18 24.25 25.49
C GLY A 99 -3.29 22.75 25.76
N ALA A 100 -2.21 21.98 25.65
CA ALA A 100 -2.26 20.51 25.65
C ALA A 100 -2.86 19.93 26.94
N GLU A 101 -2.41 20.42 28.10
CA GLU A 101 -2.83 19.93 29.43
C GLU A 101 -4.31 20.24 29.76
N LYS A 102 -4.92 21.15 29.01
CA LYS A 102 -6.31 21.58 29.18
C LYS A 102 -7.19 21.22 27.99
N SER A 103 -6.73 20.33 27.13
CA SER A 103 -7.45 19.88 25.93
C SER A 103 -7.89 18.42 26.04
N PHE A 104 -9.17 18.17 25.79
CA PHE A 104 -9.83 16.87 25.96
C PHE A 104 -10.67 16.52 24.74
N LEU A 105 -10.90 15.22 24.48
CA LEU A 105 -11.89 14.83 23.47
C LEU A 105 -13.29 14.98 24.05
N LEU A 106 -14.17 15.65 23.32
CA LEU A 106 -15.55 15.82 23.77
C LEU A 106 -16.22 14.48 24.09
N ARG A 107 -15.95 13.46 23.27
CA ARG A 107 -16.60 12.16 23.37
C ARG A 107 -16.11 11.30 24.55
N GLU A 108 -15.01 11.68 25.21
CA GLU A 108 -14.58 11.06 26.48
C GLU A 108 -15.58 11.31 27.62
N PHE A 109 -16.49 12.26 27.43
CA PHE A 109 -17.52 12.65 28.39
C PHE A 109 -18.89 12.01 28.10
N GLU A 110 -19.03 11.19 27.05
CA GLU A 110 -20.20 10.31 26.90
C GLU A 110 -20.17 9.16 27.92
N GLN A 111 -21.32 8.55 28.20
CA GLN A 111 -21.38 7.42 29.12
C GLN A 111 -20.52 6.24 28.62
N PRO A 112 -19.71 5.61 29.51
CA PRO A 112 -18.91 4.44 29.14
C PRO A 112 -19.78 3.34 28.51
N GLY A 113 -19.33 2.79 27.37
CA GLY A 113 -20.06 1.74 26.63
C GLY A 113 -21.02 2.23 25.55
N THR A 114 -21.22 3.55 25.41
CA THR A 114 -22.05 4.13 24.32
C THR A 114 -21.46 3.84 22.94
N THR A 115 -20.13 3.79 22.83
CA THR A 115 -19.41 3.52 21.59
C THR A 115 -17.92 3.23 21.85
N VAL A 116 -17.23 2.62 20.89
CA VAL A 116 -15.76 2.47 20.89
C VAL A 116 -15.04 3.59 20.13
N TRP A 117 -15.78 4.41 19.39
CA TRP A 117 -15.25 5.51 18.58
C TRP A 117 -15.07 6.77 19.44
N ARG A 118 -13.89 7.40 19.42
CA ARG A 118 -13.57 8.55 20.29
C ARG A 118 -13.83 9.93 19.67
N ASP A 119 -14.12 9.96 18.37
CA ASP A 119 -14.28 11.19 17.61
C ASP A 119 -15.75 11.52 17.36
N VAL A 120 -16.10 12.80 17.28
CA VAL A 120 -17.38 13.30 16.77
C VAL A 120 -17.29 13.39 15.24
N PRO A 121 -18.05 12.56 14.49
CA PRO A 121 -18.02 12.54 13.02
C PRO A 121 -18.28 13.91 12.41
N ASP A 122 -17.62 14.23 11.30
CA ASP A 122 -17.81 15.52 10.63
C ASP A 122 -19.04 15.51 9.71
N PRO A 123 -20.08 16.31 9.98
CA PRO A 123 -21.29 16.31 9.15
C PRO A 123 -21.18 17.20 7.90
N ILE A 124 -20.04 17.88 7.67
CA ILE A 124 -19.90 18.86 6.59
C ILE A 124 -20.19 18.26 5.20
N GLY A 125 -21.05 18.92 4.43
CA GLY A 125 -21.44 18.47 3.08
C GLY A 125 -22.36 17.24 3.03
N LEU A 126 -22.73 16.67 4.17
CA LEU A 126 -23.59 15.48 4.26
C LEU A 126 -25.06 15.82 4.49
N GLY A 127 -25.91 14.79 4.44
CA GLY A 127 -27.34 14.89 4.69
C GLY A 127 -27.67 15.34 6.12
N ARG A 128 -28.89 15.85 6.30
CA ARG A 128 -29.38 16.39 7.57
C ARG A 128 -29.33 15.38 8.72
N GLU A 129 -29.62 14.11 8.44
CA GLU A 129 -29.52 13.00 9.41
C GLU A 129 -28.15 12.92 10.12
N VAL A 130 -27.07 13.24 9.41
CA VAL A 130 -25.71 13.24 9.99
C VAL A 130 -25.50 14.42 10.94
N TYR A 131 -26.16 15.55 10.69
CA TYR A 131 -26.18 16.68 11.62
C TYR A 131 -26.99 16.37 12.89
N GLU A 132 -28.10 15.65 12.75
CA GLU A 132 -28.92 15.19 13.88
C GLU A 132 -28.12 14.25 14.79
N ASP A 133 -27.40 13.29 14.20
CA ASP A 133 -26.50 12.40 14.93
C ASP A 133 -25.34 13.16 15.59
N CYS A 134 -24.73 14.10 14.88
CA CYS A 134 -23.69 14.96 15.43
C CYS A 134 -24.21 15.74 16.65
N ALA A 135 -25.37 16.37 16.54
CA ALA A 135 -25.99 17.13 17.63
C ALA A 135 -26.32 16.23 18.82
N ARG A 136 -26.84 15.01 18.57
CA ARG A 136 -27.12 14.01 19.61
C ARG A 136 -25.87 13.59 20.37
N ILE A 137 -24.77 13.26 19.67
CA ILE A 137 -23.48 12.89 20.28
C ILE A 137 -22.97 14.04 21.15
N VAL A 138 -22.93 15.25 20.60
CA VAL A 138 -22.49 16.45 21.33
C VAL A 138 -23.35 16.63 22.58
N LYS A 139 -24.67 16.65 22.44
CA LYS A 139 -25.64 16.84 23.54
C LYS A 139 -25.46 15.83 24.67
N ASN A 140 -25.21 14.55 24.34
CA ASN A 140 -25.03 13.49 25.33
C ASN A 140 -23.77 13.66 26.18
N ALA A 141 -22.71 14.29 25.64
CA ALA A 141 -21.47 14.55 26.37
C ALA A 141 -21.54 15.78 27.29
N LEU A 142 -22.35 16.79 26.93
CA LEU A 142 -22.33 18.10 27.60
C LEU A 142 -22.61 18.09 29.11
N PRO A 143 -23.50 17.25 29.68
CA PRO A 143 -23.70 17.20 31.14
C PRO A 143 -22.44 16.79 31.92
N SER A 144 -21.73 15.78 31.41
CA SER A 144 -20.45 15.33 31.99
C SER A 144 -19.35 16.39 31.79
N VAL A 145 -19.33 17.07 30.64
CA VAL A 145 -18.44 18.22 30.40
C VAL A 145 -18.69 19.32 31.41
N LEU A 146 -19.96 19.67 31.68
CA LEU A 146 -20.30 20.71 32.65
C LEU A 146 -19.81 20.32 34.05
N THR A 147 -20.08 19.08 34.47
CA THR A 147 -19.65 18.54 35.77
C THR A 147 -18.13 18.63 35.93
N PHE A 148 -17.39 18.22 34.90
CA PHE A 148 -15.93 18.27 34.88
C PHE A 148 -15.39 19.70 34.95
N VAL A 149 -15.94 20.60 34.13
CA VAL A 149 -15.60 22.03 34.16
C VAL A 149 -15.87 22.60 35.54
N GLU A 150 -16.96 22.23 36.22
CA GLU A 150 -17.32 22.70 37.56
C GLU A 150 -16.35 22.23 38.65
N GLN A 151 -15.87 21.00 38.57
CA GLN A 151 -14.89 20.45 39.51
C GLN A 151 -13.51 21.12 39.35
N GLY A 152 -13.22 21.71 38.18
CA GLY A 152 -11.92 22.32 37.88
C GLY A 152 -10.80 21.29 37.78
N GLU A 153 -11.15 20.04 37.51
CA GLU A 153 -10.22 18.95 37.28
C GLU A 153 -9.57 19.11 35.89
N LEU A 154 -8.26 18.88 35.82
CA LEU A 154 -7.53 18.74 34.54
C LEU A 154 -7.08 17.29 34.29
N VAL A 155 -7.49 16.37 35.17
CA VAL A 155 -7.10 14.96 35.12
C VAL A 155 -8.14 14.18 34.33
N ARG A 156 -7.69 13.41 33.33
CA ARG A 156 -8.58 12.62 32.46
C ARG A 156 -9.39 11.60 33.28
N PRO A 157 -10.70 11.46 33.06
CA PRO A 157 -11.48 10.38 33.64
C PRO A 157 -10.90 9.01 33.20
N GLY A 158 -10.34 8.24 34.14
CA GLY A 158 -9.83 6.88 33.88
C GLY A 158 -8.38 6.60 34.32
N THR A 159 -7.63 7.60 34.83
CA THR A 159 -6.27 7.39 35.36
C THR A 159 -6.21 7.52 36.88
N ALA A 160 -6.85 6.62 37.62
CA ALA A 160 -6.61 6.46 39.05
C ALA A 160 -5.85 5.14 39.31
N ARG A 161 -4.56 5.24 39.67
CA ARG A 161 -3.79 4.12 40.22
C ARG A 161 -4.23 3.90 41.67
N GLY A 162 -4.76 2.71 41.97
CA GLY A 162 -4.95 2.26 43.36
C GLY A 162 -3.61 1.85 43.99
N PRO A 163 -3.47 1.92 45.33
CA PRO A 163 -2.20 1.68 46.02
C PRO A 163 -1.90 0.19 46.19
N ASP A 164 -0.60 -0.10 46.33
CA ASP A 164 0.02 -1.41 46.56
C ASP A 164 -0.77 -2.33 47.50
N ILE A 165 -1.05 -3.55 47.05
CA ILE A 165 -1.41 -4.67 47.91
C ILE A 165 -0.41 -5.80 47.66
N SER A 166 0.45 -6.00 48.66
CA SER A 166 1.37 -7.12 48.77
C SER A 166 0.62 -8.45 48.88
N TYR A 167 0.98 -9.44 48.05
CA TYR A 167 0.45 -10.80 48.18
C TYR A 167 1.13 -11.55 49.33
N SER A 168 0.38 -11.87 50.39
CA SER A 168 0.71 -12.96 51.32
C SER A 168 -0.05 -14.22 50.92
N VAL A 169 0.67 -15.32 50.71
CA VAL A 169 0.09 -16.62 50.37
C VAL A 169 -0.54 -17.25 51.62
N SER A 170 -1.85 -17.51 51.57
CA SER A 170 -2.48 -18.50 52.47
C SER A 170 -3.52 -19.32 51.71
N ASN A 171 -3.24 -20.62 51.62
CA ASN A 171 -4.09 -21.69 51.11
C ASN A 171 -5.47 -21.69 51.77
N HIS A 172 -6.54 -21.40 51.03
CA HIS A 172 -7.89 -21.94 51.26
C HIS A 172 -8.65 -21.90 49.92
N ALA A 173 -8.92 -23.07 49.34
CA ALA A 173 -9.70 -23.20 48.12
C ALA A 173 -11.19 -23.34 48.44
N PRO A 174 -12.09 -22.51 47.86
CA PRO A 174 -13.50 -22.83 47.77
C PRO A 174 -13.82 -23.41 46.38
N GLN A 175 -14.49 -24.56 46.37
CA GLN A 175 -15.02 -25.22 45.18
C GLN A 175 -15.99 -24.29 44.43
N ILE A 176 -15.65 -23.95 43.18
CA ILE A 176 -16.55 -23.28 42.25
C ILE A 176 -17.32 -24.34 41.46
N LYS A 177 -18.65 -24.25 41.52
CA LYS A 177 -19.58 -25.06 40.72
C LYS A 177 -19.31 -24.85 39.24
N THR A 178 -19.08 -25.95 38.52
CA THR A 178 -18.92 -26.01 37.06
C THR A 178 -20.22 -25.68 36.35
N GLY A 179 -20.44 -24.39 36.08
CA GLY A 179 -21.24 -23.97 34.94
C GLY A 179 -20.43 -24.22 33.67
N MET A 180 -20.96 -24.99 32.73
CA MET A 180 -20.37 -25.19 31.41
C MET A 180 -20.08 -23.83 30.75
N ILE A 181 -18.83 -23.40 30.80
CA ILE A 181 -18.32 -22.36 29.90
C ILE A 181 -18.32 -23.01 28.51
N ARG A 182 -19.32 -22.66 27.70
CA ARG A 182 -19.25 -22.93 26.26
C ARG A 182 -17.95 -22.33 25.76
N SER A 183 -17.06 -23.18 25.27
CA SER A 183 -15.89 -22.81 24.49
C SER A 183 -16.29 -21.75 23.48
N THR A 184 -15.87 -20.50 23.71
CA THR A 184 -15.91 -19.47 22.67
C THR A 184 -14.88 -19.92 21.66
N SER A 185 -15.35 -20.43 20.51
CA SER A 185 -14.49 -20.71 19.36
C SER A 185 -13.57 -19.50 19.14
N SER A 186 -12.28 -19.75 18.92
CA SER A 186 -11.34 -18.70 18.50
C SER A 186 -12.00 -17.83 17.42
N PRO A 187 -11.86 -16.49 17.48
CA PRO A 187 -12.47 -15.61 16.48
C PRO A 187 -12.09 -16.09 15.09
N ARG A 188 -13.06 -16.32 14.20
CA ARG A 188 -12.75 -16.69 12.82
C ARG A 188 -12.17 -15.48 12.12
N TYR A 189 -11.25 -15.72 11.19
CA TYR A 189 -10.67 -14.67 10.37
C TYR A 189 -11.79 -13.85 9.72
N GLY A 190 -11.73 -12.52 9.86
CA GLY A 190 -12.72 -11.60 9.30
C GLY A 190 -13.95 -11.33 10.16
N ASP A 191 -14.20 -12.04 11.28
CA ASP A 191 -15.39 -11.83 12.12
C ASP A 191 -15.48 -10.39 12.67
N ALA A 192 -14.34 -9.83 13.08
CA ALA A 192 -14.28 -8.45 13.57
C ALA A 192 -14.60 -7.45 12.44
N LEU A 193 -14.08 -7.69 11.24
CA LEU A 193 -14.33 -6.85 10.07
C LEU A 193 -15.79 -6.91 9.67
N ARG A 194 -16.36 -8.12 9.52
CA ARG A 194 -17.77 -8.33 9.17
C ARG A 194 -18.75 -7.58 10.10
N ARG A 195 -18.41 -7.50 11.39
CA ARG A 195 -19.24 -6.79 12.39
C ARG A 195 -19.10 -5.27 12.31
N VAL A 196 -17.90 -4.77 11.99
CA VAL A 196 -17.61 -3.32 11.97
C VAL A 196 -17.98 -2.71 10.62
N ASP A 197 -17.67 -3.41 9.53
CA ASP A 197 -17.83 -2.97 8.15
C ASP A 197 -18.18 -4.19 7.25
N PRO A 198 -19.48 -4.55 7.15
CA PRO A 198 -19.92 -5.67 6.33
C PRO A 198 -19.71 -5.42 4.83
N GLU A 199 -19.71 -4.18 4.35
CA GLU A 199 -19.52 -3.87 2.93
C GLU A 199 -18.09 -4.20 2.48
N ILE A 200 -17.09 -3.81 3.27
CA ILE A 200 -15.70 -4.18 3.01
C ILE A 200 -15.49 -5.69 3.16
N PHE A 201 -16.14 -6.32 4.14
CA PHE A 201 -16.09 -7.79 4.29
C PHE A 201 -16.64 -8.51 3.05
N ASP A 202 -17.78 -8.07 2.53
CA ASP A 202 -18.42 -8.66 1.34
C ASP A 202 -17.56 -8.43 0.09
N MET A 203 -16.95 -7.26 -0.06
CA MET A 203 -15.99 -6.98 -1.14
C MET A 203 -14.77 -7.91 -1.09
N ILE A 204 -14.17 -8.10 0.09
CA ILE A 204 -13.04 -9.03 0.26
C ILE A 204 -13.46 -10.46 -0.08
N THR A 205 -14.64 -10.88 0.39
CA THR A 205 -15.18 -12.22 0.09
C THR A 205 -15.41 -12.41 -1.42
N ALA A 206 -15.90 -11.38 -2.11
CA ALA A 206 -16.09 -11.40 -3.56
C ALA A 206 -14.75 -11.48 -4.30
N GLU A 207 -13.72 -10.75 -3.86
CA GLU A 207 -12.38 -10.83 -4.46
C GLU A 207 -11.69 -12.16 -4.18
N GLU A 208 -11.85 -12.73 -2.98
CA GLU A 208 -11.38 -14.08 -2.69
C GLU A 208 -12.00 -15.10 -3.65
N LYS A 209 -13.31 -14.98 -3.90
CA LYS A 209 -14.00 -15.82 -4.88
C LYS A 209 -13.43 -15.62 -6.29
N ARG A 210 -13.24 -14.37 -6.74
CA ARG A 210 -12.63 -14.07 -8.06
C ARG A 210 -11.26 -14.72 -8.20
N GLN A 211 -10.38 -14.57 -7.21
CA GLN A 211 -9.04 -15.15 -7.26
C GLN A 211 -9.05 -16.69 -7.28
N ARG A 212 -10.02 -17.31 -6.58
CA ARG A 212 -10.18 -18.79 -6.59
C ARG A 212 -10.69 -19.28 -7.94
N GLU A 213 -11.65 -18.58 -8.54
CA GLU A 213 -12.39 -19.03 -9.73
C GLU A 213 -11.75 -18.61 -11.06
N ASN A 214 -10.94 -17.54 -11.09
CA ASN A 214 -10.28 -17.06 -12.30
C ASN A 214 -8.87 -17.66 -12.49
N ILE A 215 -8.41 -17.66 -13.75
CA ILE A 215 -7.01 -17.88 -14.11
C ILE A 215 -6.32 -16.52 -14.13
N GLU A 216 -5.36 -16.32 -13.23
CA GLU A 216 -4.63 -15.06 -13.08
C GLU A 216 -3.32 -15.09 -13.87
N LEU A 217 -3.23 -14.28 -14.93
CA LEU A 217 -2.09 -14.23 -15.85
C LEU A 217 -1.44 -12.84 -15.91
N ILE A 218 -1.79 -11.92 -15.02
CA ILE A 218 -1.07 -10.65 -14.89
C ILE A 218 0.38 -10.94 -14.44
N ALA A 219 1.36 -10.62 -15.28
CA ALA A 219 2.78 -10.94 -15.05
C ALA A 219 3.43 -10.28 -13.82
N SER A 220 2.77 -9.31 -13.20
CA SER A 220 3.18 -8.67 -11.94
C SER A 220 2.41 -9.16 -10.71
N GLU A 221 1.45 -10.06 -10.89
CA GLU A 221 0.67 -10.61 -9.80
C GLU A 221 1.19 -11.97 -9.36
N ASN A 222 0.86 -12.30 -8.11
CA ASN A 222 1.15 -13.58 -7.49
C ASN A 222 0.27 -13.73 -6.25
N PHE A 223 0.09 -14.96 -5.77
CA PHE A 223 -0.60 -15.24 -4.52
C PHE A 223 0.43 -15.43 -3.40
N THR A 224 0.42 -14.54 -2.41
CA THR A 224 1.29 -14.70 -1.25
C THR A 224 0.80 -15.80 -0.31
N SER A 225 1.65 -16.31 0.58
CA SER A 225 1.25 -17.35 1.52
C SER A 225 0.37 -16.79 2.64
N ARG A 226 -0.41 -17.67 3.27
CA ARG A 226 -1.18 -17.32 4.48
C ARG A 226 -0.29 -16.70 5.57
N ALA A 227 0.93 -17.20 5.74
CA ALA A 227 1.88 -16.69 6.74
C ALA A 227 2.31 -15.24 6.45
N VAL A 228 2.51 -14.87 5.17
CA VAL A 228 2.78 -13.48 4.78
C VAL A 228 1.57 -12.59 5.08
N MET A 229 0.35 -13.05 4.76
CA MET A 229 -0.88 -12.30 5.05
C MET A 229 -1.08 -12.07 6.56
N GLU A 230 -0.81 -13.09 7.38
CA GLU A 230 -0.91 -13.00 8.85
C GLU A 230 0.09 -11.99 9.43
N ALA A 231 1.34 -11.99 8.95
CA ALA A 231 2.33 -11.01 9.37
C ALA A 231 1.93 -9.57 8.96
N GLN A 232 1.39 -9.41 7.74
CA GLN A 232 0.95 -8.12 7.21
C GLN A 232 -0.26 -7.55 7.97
N GLY A 233 -1.19 -8.40 8.41
CA GLY A 233 -2.37 -8.00 9.19
C GLY A 233 -2.17 -7.96 10.72
N SER A 234 -0.93 -7.96 11.20
CA SER A 234 -0.61 -8.10 12.63
C SER A 234 -0.59 -6.78 13.40
N VAL A 235 -0.42 -6.88 14.73
CA VAL A 235 -0.26 -5.74 15.65
C VAL A 235 0.91 -4.82 15.31
N LEU A 236 1.85 -5.28 14.48
CA LEU A 236 2.96 -4.46 13.99
C LEU A 236 2.49 -3.27 13.14
N THR A 237 1.23 -3.27 12.69
CA THR A 237 0.60 -2.11 12.03
C THR A 237 0.56 -0.86 12.92
N ASN A 238 0.51 -1.05 14.24
CA ASN A 238 0.40 0.04 15.21
C ASN A 238 1.76 0.67 15.55
N LYS A 239 2.88 0.06 15.14
CA LYS A 239 4.20 0.46 15.63
C LYS A 239 4.84 1.50 14.71
N TYR A 240 5.04 2.70 15.23
CA TYR A 240 5.87 3.74 14.62
C TYR A 240 7.34 3.57 15.01
N ALA A 241 8.25 3.44 14.04
CA ALA A 241 9.65 3.04 14.27
C ALA A 241 10.67 3.75 13.35
N GLU A 242 10.59 5.09 13.25
CA GLU A 242 11.55 5.88 12.46
C GLU A 242 13.01 5.65 12.86
N GLY A 243 13.90 5.70 11.86
CA GLY A 243 15.30 5.31 11.98
C GLY A 243 15.55 3.85 11.57
N TYR A 244 16.64 3.29 12.07
CA TYR A 244 17.11 1.94 11.72
C TYR A 244 17.29 1.09 12.99
N PRO A 245 17.41 -0.25 12.89
CA PRO A 245 17.59 -1.09 14.06
C PRO A 245 18.69 -0.59 15.00
N ARG A 246 18.37 -0.48 16.30
CA ARG A 246 19.21 0.08 17.38
C ARG A 246 19.54 1.58 17.26
N LYS A 247 19.00 2.28 16.26
CA LYS A 247 19.16 3.73 16.03
C LYS A 247 17.81 4.35 15.66
N ARG A 248 16.85 4.23 16.58
CA ARG A 248 15.46 4.69 16.41
C ARG A 248 15.26 6.07 17.03
N TRP A 249 14.30 6.82 16.48
CA TRP A 249 13.85 8.10 17.04
C TRP A 249 12.83 7.93 18.17
N TYR A 250 12.17 6.77 18.25
CA TYR A 250 11.17 6.44 19.26
C TYR A 250 11.56 5.18 20.05
N GLY A 251 11.15 5.12 21.32
CA GLY A 251 11.33 3.94 22.18
C GLY A 251 10.36 2.78 21.86
N GLY A 252 10.53 1.65 22.53
CA GLY A 252 9.66 0.46 22.38
C GLY A 252 9.83 -0.27 21.05
N CYS A 253 11.04 -0.28 20.49
CA CYS A 253 11.36 -0.87 19.18
C CYS A 253 12.07 -2.22 19.26
N GLU A 254 12.27 -2.79 20.46
CA GLU A 254 13.06 -4.00 20.70
C GLU A 254 12.60 -5.19 19.86
N ASN A 255 11.30 -5.36 19.64
CA ASN A 255 10.76 -6.48 18.87
C ASN A 255 10.74 -6.21 17.36
N VAL A 256 10.47 -4.96 16.95
CA VAL A 256 10.43 -4.59 15.54
C VAL A 256 11.83 -4.50 14.93
N ASP A 257 12.84 -4.16 15.73
CA ASP A 257 14.25 -4.24 15.34
C ASP A 257 14.66 -5.67 14.97
N VAL A 258 14.18 -6.67 15.73
CA VAL A 258 14.41 -8.09 15.39
C VAL A 258 13.76 -8.45 14.06
N ALA A 259 12.51 -8.03 13.82
CA ALA A 259 11.82 -8.31 12.55
C ALA A 259 12.53 -7.67 11.35
N GLU A 260 12.98 -6.42 11.48
CA GLU A 260 13.72 -5.73 10.43
C GLU A 260 15.10 -6.35 10.19
N GLN A 261 15.85 -6.69 11.24
CA GLN A 261 17.13 -7.38 11.11
C GLN A 261 16.99 -8.73 10.43
N LEU A 262 15.95 -9.51 10.77
CA LEU A 262 15.65 -10.78 10.08
C LEU A 262 15.37 -10.57 8.60
N ALA A 263 14.63 -9.53 8.21
CA ALA A 263 14.40 -9.21 6.81
C ALA A 263 15.71 -8.87 6.09
N ILE A 264 16.57 -8.05 6.69
CA ILE A 264 17.89 -7.66 6.17
C ILE A 264 18.77 -8.91 5.97
N ASP A 265 18.95 -9.72 7.02
CA ASP A 265 19.83 -10.89 6.98
C ASP A 265 19.37 -11.95 5.98
N ARG A 266 18.04 -12.13 5.84
CA ARG A 266 17.46 -13.05 4.87
C ARG A 266 17.63 -12.53 3.44
N ALA A 267 17.40 -11.25 3.19
CA ALA A 267 17.61 -10.65 1.87
C ALA A 267 19.09 -10.69 1.45
N LYS A 268 20.03 -10.40 2.36
CA LYS A 268 21.48 -10.53 2.10
C LYS A 268 21.86 -11.95 1.72
N ARG A 269 21.35 -12.96 2.44
CA ARG A 269 21.58 -14.38 2.09
C ARG A 269 20.97 -14.77 0.75
N LEU A 270 19.80 -14.22 0.42
CA LEU A 270 19.08 -14.57 -0.81
C LEU A 270 19.77 -14.02 -2.07
N PHE A 271 20.29 -12.79 -2.00
CA PHE A 271 20.83 -12.08 -3.16
C PHE A 271 22.36 -11.94 -3.17
N GLY A 272 23.03 -12.24 -2.06
CA GLY A 272 24.48 -12.08 -1.95
C GLY A 272 24.94 -10.61 -1.98
N CYS A 273 24.12 -9.68 -1.49
CA CYS A 273 24.46 -8.26 -1.43
C CYS A 273 25.20 -7.87 -0.13
N GLU A 274 25.99 -6.81 -0.19
CA GLU A 274 26.72 -6.27 0.96
C GLU A 274 25.79 -5.49 1.90
N HIS A 275 24.95 -4.62 1.36
CA HIS A 275 23.92 -3.89 2.10
C HIS A 275 22.53 -4.06 1.47
N VAL A 276 21.50 -4.05 2.32
CA VAL A 276 20.11 -4.00 1.88
C VAL A 276 19.27 -3.14 2.82
N ASN A 277 18.53 -2.21 2.24
CA ASN A 277 17.49 -1.46 2.92
C ASN A 277 16.13 -2.05 2.59
N VAL A 278 15.43 -2.55 3.62
CA VAL A 278 14.15 -3.25 3.51
C VAL A 278 12.93 -2.36 3.78
N GLN A 279 13.15 -1.08 4.06
CA GLN A 279 12.08 -0.15 4.44
C GLN A 279 11.24 0.44 3.30
N PRO A 280 11.62 0.47 2.00
CA PRO A 280 10.79 1.10 0.97
C PRO A 280 9.36 0.54 0.93
N HIS A 281 8.35 1.42 0.93
CA HIS A 281 6.93 1.03 0.90
C HIS A 281 6.51 0.51 -0.48
N SER A 282 7.25 0.83 -1.54
CA SER A 282 6.99 0.37 -2.90
C SER A 282 8.25 0.27 -3.74
N GLY A 283 8.16 -0.36 -4.92
CA GLY A 283 9.26 -0.39 -5.90
C GLY A 283 9.64 1.01 -6.39
N THR A 284 8.66 1.86 -6.75
CA THR A 284 8.94 3.23 -7.18
C THR A 284 9.66 4.06 -6.11
N GLN A 285 9.33 3.85 -4.82
CA GLN A 285 10.04 4.52 -3.73
C GLN A 285 11.45 3.96 -3.52
N ALA A 286 11.68 2.66 -3.76
CA ALA A 286 13.01 2.09 -3.77
C ALA A 286 13.87 2.75 -4.89
N ASN A 287 13.32 2.88 -6.10
CA ASN A 287 14.01 3.56 -7.20
C ASN A 287 14.26 5.03 -6.88
N MET A 288 13.29 5.70 -6.25
CA MET A 288 13.41 7.09 -5.81
C MET A 288 14.59 7.28 -4.85
N ALA A 289 14.75 6.40 -3.86
CA ALA A 289 15.89 6.45 -2.95
C ALA A 289 17.23 6.31 -3.68
N VAL A 290 17.33 5.42 -4.69
CA VAL A 290 18.55 5.29 -5.50
C VAL A 290 18.83 6.56 -6.31
N TYR A 291 17.84 7.06 -7.04
CA TYR A 291 18.00 8.25 -7.87
C TYR A 291 18.46 9.46 -7.05
N PHE A 292 17.83 9.73 -5.90
CA PHE A 292 18.22 10.85 -5.03
C PHE A 292 19.55 10.64 -4.29
N ALA A 293 19.94 9.39 -4.02
CA ALA A 293 21.21 9.08 -3.37
C ALA A 293 22.40 9.21 -4.34
N ALA A 294 22.17 8.87 -5.61
CA ALA A 294 23.24 8.65 -6.58
C ALA A 294 23.46 9.81 -7.56
N ILE A 295 22.40 10.55 -7.93
CA ILE A 295 22.47 11.59 -8.96
C ILE A 295 21.64 12.83 -8.59
N LYS A 296 21.89 13.95 -9.27
CA LYS A 296 21.24 15.25 -9.02
C LYS A 296 20.15 15.55 -10.05
N PRO A 297 19.08 16.27 -9.69
CA PRO A 297 18.14 16.78 -10.68
C PRO A 297 18.87 17.55 -11.80
N GLY A 298 18.48 17.31 -13.04
CA GLY A 298 19.13 17.82 -14.24
C GLY A 298 20.18 16.89 -14.83
N ASP A 299 20.68 15.89 -14.09
CA ASP A 299 21.62 14.91 -14.62
C ASP A 299 20.98 14.08 -15.74
N LYS A 300 21.82 13.62 -16.67
CA LYS A 300 21.42 12.78 -17.79
C LYS A 300 21.29 11.32 -17.33
N ILE A 301 20.19 10.67 -17.71
CA ILE A 301 19.97 9.25 -17.49
C ILE A 301 19.67 8.54 -18.80
N LEU A 302 20.19 7.32 -18.95
CA LEU A 302 19.95 6.45 -20.10
C LEU A 302 19.14 5.24 -19.66
N THR A 303 17.94 5.05 -20.23
CA THR A 303 16.93 4.13 -19.69
C THR A 303 16.22 3.33 -20.78
N MET A 304 15.62 2.19 -20.44
CA MET A 304 14.86 1.40 -21.41
C MET A 304 13.58 2.12 -21.82
N ASN A 305 13.32 2.24 -23.12
CA ASN A 305 12.08 2.81 -23.63
C ASN A 305 10.85 2.04 -23.11
N LEU A 306 9.85 2.76 -22.60
CA LEU A 306 8.60 2.20 -22.10
C LEU A 306 7.87 1.34 -23.15
N ALA A 307 7.83 1.80 -24.40
CA ALA A 307 7.20 1.06 -25.51
C ALA A 307 7.93 -0.25 -25.84
N HIS A 308 9.20 -0.37 -25.43
CA HIS A 308 10.03 -1.55 -25.69
C HIS A 308 10.18 -2.44 -24.44
N GLY A 309 9.47 -2.13 -23.35
CA GLY A 309 9.43 -2.96 -22.15
C GLY A 309 9.87 -2.30 -20.85
N GLY A 310 10.32 -1.04 -20.89
CA GLY A 310 10.74 -0.27 -19.71
C GLY A 310 9.61 -0.06 -18.68
N HIS A 311 9.91 0.64 -17.58
CA HIS A 311 8.92 0.96 -16.55
C HIS A 311 8.77 2.46 -16.36
N LEU A 312 7.60 2.90 -15.86
CA LEU A 312 7.28 4.30 -15.64
C LEU A 312 8.30 5.04 -14.74
N SER A 313 8.83 4.36 -13.73
CA SER A 313 9.84 4.95 -12.82
C SER A 313 11.22 5.09 -13.43
N HIS A 314 11.45 4.64 -14.67
CA HIS A 314 12.73 4.74 -15.37
C HIS A 314 12.80 5.96 -16.29
N GLY A 315 12.13 7.07 -15.95
CA GLY A 315 12.23 8.32 -16.71
C GLY A 315 10.99 8.69 -17.52
N HIS A 316 9.83 8.09 -17.27
CA HIS A 316 8.60 8.55 -17.95
C HIS A 316 8.23 9.97 -17.49
N PRO A 317 7.82 10.90 -18.39
CA PRO A 317 7.57 12.31 -18.05
C PRO A 317 6.52 12.55 -16.96
N ALA A 318 5.56 11.62 -16.79
CA ALA A 318 4.58 11.68 -15.72
C ALA A 318 5.13 11.28 -14.34
N ASN A 319 6.24 10.56 -14.28
CA ASN A 319 6.89 10.09 -13.06
C ASN A 319 7.94 11.09 -12.55
N PHE A 320 8.34 11.02 -11.27
CA PHE A 320 9.36 11.92 -10.71
C PHE A 320 10.68 11.85 -11.49
N SER A 321 11.08 10.66 -11.95
CA SER A 321 12.34 10.49 -12.65
C SER A 321 12.34 11.21 -14.01
N GLY A 322 11.23 11.17 -14.75
CA GLY A 322 11.12 11.94 -16.00
C GLY A 322 10.92 13.45 -15.78
N LYS A 323 10.51 13.88 -14.58
CA LYS A 323 10.39 15.30 -14.22
C LYS A 323 11.71 15.91 -13.78
N PHE A 324 12.57 15.13 -13.12
CA PHE A 324 13.77 15.65 -12.48
C PHE A 324 15.05 15.42 -13.28
N TYR A 325 15.10 14.45 -14.19
CA TYR A 325 16.32 14.10 -14.92
C TYR A 325 16.15 14.28 -16.43
N GLN A 326 17.28 14.44 -17.14
CA GLN A 326 17.29 14.49 -18.60
C GLN A 326 17.33 13.07 -19.15
N VAL A 327 16.22 12.61 -19.75
CA VAL A 327 16.04 11.21 -20.11
C VAL A 327 16.37 10.97 -21.58
N THR A 328 17.28 10.04 -21.83
CA THR A 328 17.49 9.42 -23.15
C THR A 328 17.10 7.94 -23.06
N HIS A 329 16.54 7.39 -24.14
CA HIS A 329 16.07 6.02 -24.16
C HIS A 329 16.90 5.12 -25.08
N TYR A 330 17.31 3.95 -24.57
CA TYR A 330 17.72 2.82 -25.41
C TYR A 330 16.53 1.88 -25.66
N GLY A 331 16.66 0.99 -26.63
CA GLY A 331 15.57 0.13 -27.07
C GLY A 331 16.00 -1.29 -27.40
N VAL A 332 15.11 -1.96 -28.13
CA VAL A 332 15.36 -3.28 -28.71
C VAL A 332 15.60 -3.14 -30.21
N ASP A 333 16.33 -4.08 -30.80
CA ASP A 333 16.49 -4.18 -32.24
C ASP A 333 15.16 -4.55 -32.92
N GLN A 334 14.92 -4.01 -34.12
CA GLN A 334 13.65 -4.17 -34.82
C GLN A 334 13.40 -5.59 -35.34
N LYS A 335 14.46 -6.36 -35.60
CA LYS A 335 14.34 -7.72 -36.17
C LYS A 335 14.22 -8.76 -35.07
N THR A 336 15.02 -8.63 -34.02
CA THR A 336 15.10 -9.61 -32.92
C THR A 336 14.16 -9.27 -31.77
N GLU A 337 13.75 -8.00 -31.63
CA GLU A 337 12.99 -7.48 -30.49
C GLU A 337 13.70 -7.74 -29.14
N GLN A 338 15.03 -7.86 -29.17
CA GLN A 338 15.91 -7.98 -28.01
C GLN A 338 16.71 -6.70 -27.82
N ILE A 339 17.17 -6.41 -26.60
CA ILE A 339 17.98 -5.21 -26.30
C ILE A 339 19.18 -5.17 -27.25
N ASP A 340 19.31 -4.05 -27.97
CA ASP A 340 20.47 -3.80 -28.83
C ASP A 340 21.60 -3.20 -27.99
N TYR A 341 22.46 -4.08 -27.46
CA TYR A 341 23.56 -3.69 -26.58
C TYR A 341 24.63 -2.84 -27.28
N ASP A 342 24.79 -2.99 -28.61
CA ASP A 342 25.78 -2.20 -29.36
C ASP A 342 25.24 -0.79 -29.66
N ALA A 343 23.95 -0.66 -29.97
CA ALA A 343 23.29 0.64 -30.03
C ALA A 343 23.25 1.32 -28.66
N LEU A 344 23.00 0.56 -27.58
CA LEU A 344 23.06 1.06 -26.21
C LEU A 344 24.46 1.60 -25.89
N GLN A 345 25.52 0.89 -26.26
CA GLN A 345 26.91 1.35 -26.06
C GLN A 345 27.18 2.66 -26.80
N LYS A 346 26.88 2.73 -28.10
CA LYS A 346 27.09 3.95 -28.90
C LYS A 346 26.34 5.14 -28.31
N LEU A 347 25.10 4.92 -27.88
CA LEU A 347 24.28 5.95 -27.25
C LEU A 347 24.83 6.39 -25.90
N ALA A 348 25.36 5.46 -25.09
CA ALA A 348 26.03 5.79 -23.84
C ALA A 348 27.27 6.68 -24.08
N GLU A 349 28.07 6.35 -25.10
CA GLU A 349 29.27 7.11 -25.48
C GLU A 349 28.93 8.54 -25.95
N GLU A 350 27.83 8.70 -26.69
CA GLU A 350 27.33 10.00 -27.16
C GLU A 350 26.73 10.84 -26.03
N VAL A 351 25.83 10.25 -25.24
CA VAL A 351 25.05 10.97 -24.21
C VAL A 351 25.91 11.30 -23.00
N ARG A 352 26.83 10.38 -22.64
CA ARG A 352 27.58 10.34 -21.39
C ARG A 352 26.66 10.55 -20.17
N PRO A 353 25.74 9.60 -19.90
CA PRO A 353 24.80 9.72 -18.81
C PRO A 353 25.51 9.62 -17.45
N ALA A 354 24.96 10.25 -16.42
CA ALA A 354 25.38 10.01 -15.04
C ALA A 354 24.96 8.62 -14.56
N MET A 355 23.86 8.09 -15.10
CA MET A 355 23.32 6.78 -14.74
C MET A 355 22.72 6.07 -15.95
N ILE A 356 23.02 4.77 -16.07
CA ILE A 356 22.29 3.84 -16.93
C ILE A 356 21.33 3.05 -16.03
N THR A 357 20.03 3.14 -16.32
CA THR A 357 19.01 2.34 -15.61
C THR A 357 18.55 1.19 -16.50
N ALA A 358 18.69 -0.04 -16.03
CA ALA A 358 18.19 -1.22 -16.73
C ALA A 358 17.25 -2.07 -15.85
N GLY A 359 16.30 -2.73 -16.51
CA GLY A 359 15.17 -3.39 -15.86
C GLY A 359 13.93 -3.21 -16.72
N ALA A 360 12.99 -4.14 -16.63
CA ALA A 360 11.81 -4.12 -17.48
C ALA A 360 10.55 -4.58 -16.77
N SER A 361 9.43 -4.03 -17.24
CA SER A 361 8.09 -4.54 -16.95
C SER A 361 7.61 -5.54 -17.99
N ALA A 362 8.09 -5.43 -19.22
CA ALA A 362 7.60 -6.20 -20.36
C ALA A 362 8.74 -6.56 -21.32
N TYR A 363 9.70 -7.35 -20.84
CA TYR A 363 10.80 -7.88 -21.64
C TYR A 363 10.95 -9.39 -21.37
N PRO A 364 10.71 -10.27 -22.36
CA PRO A 364 10.63 -11.73 -22.14
C PRO A 364 12.00 -12.44 -22.21
N ARG A 365 13.11 -11.71 -22.34
CA ARG A 365 14.45 -12.28 -22.52
C ARG A 365 15.36 -12.02 -21.33
N THR A 366 16.42 -12.80 -21.28
CA THR A 366 17.49 -12.66 -20.29
C THR A 366 18.25 -11.35 -20.50
N PHE A 367 18.57 -10.66 -19.40
CA PHE A 367 19.49 -9.53 -19.42
C PHE A 367 20.96 -9.98 -19.35
N ASP A 368 21.79 -9.40 -20.21
CA ASP A 368 23.26 -9.47 -20.11
C ASP A 368 23.76 -8.37 -19.16
N PHE A 369 23.73 -8.66 -17.84
CA PHE A 369 24.24 -7.75 -16.81
C PHE A 369 25.75 -7.47 -16.91
N PRO A 370 26.63 -8.45 -17.20
CA PRO A 370 28.04 -8.17 -17.49
C PRO A 370 28.23 -7.13 -18.59
N ARG A 371 27.51 -7.25 -19.71
CA ARG A 371 27.59 -6.30 -20.83
C ARG A 371 27.10 -4.91 -20.43
N LEU A 372 26.02 -4.81 -19.65
CA LEU A 372 25.55 -3.53 -19.11
C LEU A 372 26.59 -2.88 -18.19
N GLY A 373 27.25 -3.66 -17.34
CA GLY A 373 28.35 -3.19 -16.48
C GLY A 373 29.50 -2.60 -17.31
N GLN A 374 29.96 -3.33 -18.32
CA GLN A 374 31.02 -2.87 -19.23
C GLN A 374 30.67 -1.55 -19.94
N ILE A 375 29.40 -1.37 -20.35
CA ILE A 375 28.95 -0.15 -21.01
C ILE A 375 28.88 1.01 -20.03
N ALA A 376 28.41 0.78 -18.80
CA ALA A 376 28.39 1.81 -17.77
C ALA A 376 29.82 2.27 -17.42
N ASP A 377 30.73 1.31 -17.23
CA ASP A 377 32.14 1.57 -16.91
C ASP A 377 32.85 2.35 -18.03
N SER A 378 32.57 2.06 -19.30
CA SER A 378 33.25 2.72 -20.44
C SER A 378 32.97 4.22 -20.54
N VAL A 379 31.86 4.69 -19.94
CA VAL A 379 31.46 6.10 -19.93
C VAL A 379 31.46 6.71 -18.53
N GLY A 380 31.85 5.95 -17.50
CA GLY A 380 31.86 6.38 -16.10
C GLY A 380 30.46 6.61 -15.51
N ALA A 381 29.44 5.92 -16.01
CA ALA A 381 28.07 6.01 -15.50
C ALA A 381 27.84 5.04 -14.34
N ILE A 382 26.91 5.38 -13.44
CA ILE A 382 26.38 4.45 -12.45
C ILE A 382 25.44 3.46 -13.14
N LEU A 383 25.63 2.16 -12.94
CA LEU A 383 24.65 1.16 -13.34
C LEU A 383 23.64 0.92 -12.21
N PHE A 384 22.38 1.22 -12.51
CA PHE A 384 21.24 0.97 -11.64
C PHE A 384 20.34 -0.10 -12.26
N ILE A 385 20.14 -1.22 -11.56
CA ILE A 385 19.25 -2.31 -11.99
C ILE A 385 17.95 -2.34 -11.18
N ASP A 386 16.81 -2.29 -11.86
CA ASP A 386 15.49 -2.61 -11.29
C ASP A 386 15.08 -4.02 -11.75
N MET A 387 15.22 -4.99 -10.84
CA MET A 387 14.93 -6.40 -11.12
C MET A 387 13.53 -6.83 -10.66
N ALA A 388 12.60 -5.88 -10.42
CA ALA A 388 11.30 -6.13 -9.80
C ALA A 388 10.55 -7.37 -10.29
N HIS A 389 10.48 -7.56 -11.61
CA HIS A 389 9.76 -8.68 -12.22
C HIS A 389 10.48 -10.02 -12.06
N ILE A 390 11.81 -10.04 -12.11
CA ILE A 390 12.62 -11.26 -12.15
C ILE A 390 13.27 -11.60 -10.81
N ALA A 391 13.00 -10.85 -9.74
CA ALA A 391 13.70 -11.03 -8.47
C ALA A 391 13.58 -12.43 -7.85
N GLY A 392 12.42 -13.09 -7.99
CA GLY A 392 12.27 -14.49 -7.59
C GLY A 392 13.14 -15.43 -8.42
N LEU A 393 13.23 -15.19 -9.73
CA LEU A 393 14.02 -15.99 -10.66
C LEU A 393 15.52 -15.79 -10.38
N VAL A 394 15.96 -14.56 -10.10
CA VAL A 394 17.33 -14.25 -9.68
C VAL A 394 17.66 -14.97 -8.37
N ALA A 395 16.80 -14.85 -7.35
CA ALA A 395 16.97 -15.51 -6.05
C ALA A 395 17.10 -17.04 -6.17
N ALA A 396 16.43 -17.65 -7.14
CA ALA A 396 16.47 -19.09 -7.40
C ALA A 396 17.52 -19.54 -8.43
N GLY A 397 18.29 -18.61 -9.00
CA GLY A 397 19.26 -18.90 -10.07
C GLY A 397 18.62 -19.36 -11.39
N GLN A 398 17.37 -18.97 -11.66
CA GLN A 398 16.68 -19.16 -12.95
C GLN A 398 16.86 -17.96 -13.90
N HIS A 399 17.43 -16.87 -13.40
CA HIS A 399 17.87 -15.72 -14.18
C HIS A 399 19.25 -15.27 -13.64
N PRO A 400 20.20 -14.83 -14.49
CA PRO A 400 21.47 -14.25 -14.04
C PRO A 400 21.30 -13.19 -12.95
N SER A 401 22.25 -13.12 -12.02
CA SER A 401 22.28 -12.09 -10.98
C SER A 401 22.87 -10.78 -11.53
N PRO A 402 22.29 -9.61 -11.20
CA PRO A 402 22.92 -8.32 -11.48
C PRO A 402 24.09 -7.99 -10.53
N ILE A 403 24.28 -8.77 -9.46
CA ILE A 403 25.42 -8.64 -8.54
C ILE A 403 26.53 -9.58 -9.05
N PRO A 404 27.78 -9.11 -9.25
CA PRO A 404 28.35 -7.83 -8.79
C PRO A 404 28.39 -6.72 -9.87
N HIS A 405 27.63 -6.83 -10.95
CA HIS A 405 27.77 -5.95 -12.12
C HIS A 405 27.21 -4.53 -11.95
N ALA A 406 26.33 -4.30 -10.97
CA ALA A 406 25.66 -3.01 -10.74
C ALA A 406 25.91 -2.45 -9.34
N GLN A 407 26.04 -1.12 -9.24
CA GLN A 407 26.25 -0.44 -7.95
C GLN A 407 24.97 -0.39 -7.10
N PHE A 408 23.81 -0.28 -7.75
CA PHE A 408 22.51 -0.25 -7.11
C PHE A 408 21.57 -1.26 -7.76
N ILE A 409 20.86 -2.00 -6.92
CA ILE A 409 19.82 -2.94 -7.35
C ILE A 409 18.56 -2.67 -6.54
N THR A 410 17.42 -2.53 -7.21
CA THR A 410 16.11 -2.42 -6.57
C THR A 410 15.22 -3.56 -7.00
N THR A 411 14.24 -3.87 -6.16
CA THR A 411 13.17 -4.78 -6.53
C THR A 411 11.93 -4.56 -5.68
N THR A 412 10.78 -4.98 -6.22
CA THR A 412 9.55 -5.20 -5.47
C THR A 412 9.51 -6.58 -4.83
N THR A 413 8.81 -6.74 -3.71
CA THR A 413 8.74 -8.02 -2.98
C THR A 413 7.56 -8.93 -3.35
N HIS A 414 6.55 -8.45 -4.10
CA HIS A 414 5.28 -9.17 -4.31
C HIS A 414 5.20 -10.03 -5.57
N LYS A 415 5.94 -9.70 -6.63
CA LYS A 415 5.84 -10.31 -7.98
C LYS A 415 6.33 -11.77 -7.98
N SER A 416 7.41 -12.07 -8.72
CA SER A 416 8.00 -13.42 -8.68
C SER A 416 8.53 -13.81 -7.29
N LEU A 417 8.83 -12.86 -6.40
CA LEU A 417 9.20 -13.14 -5.00
C LEU A 417 8.04 -13.60 -4.11
N ARG A 418 6.79 -13.39 -4.52
CA ARG A 418 5.58 -13.87 -3.81
C ARG A 418 5.41 -13.35 -2.37
N GLY A 419 5.98 -12.20 -2.05
CA GLY A 419 5.87 -11.55 -0.75
C GLY A 419 4.78 -10.47 -0.66
N PRO A 420 4.82 -9.62 0.38
CA PRO A 420 3.90 -8.50 0.50
C PRO A 420 4.25 -7.40 -0.51
N ARG A 421 3.32 -6.47 -0.74
CA ARG A 421 3.63 -5.24 -1.50
C ARG A 421 4.67 -4.42 -0.74
N GLY A 422 5.70 -3.95 -1.45
CA GLY A 422 6.88 -3.32 -0.87
C GLY A 422 8.03 -3.26 -1.85
N GLY A 423 9.11 -2.57 -1.48
CA GLY A 423 10.38 -2.58 -2.21
C GLY A 423 11.58 -2.81 -1.30
N ILE A 424 12.73 -3.11 -1.89
CA ILE A 424 14.03 -3.12 -1.21
C ILE A 424 15.07 -2.45 -2.12
N VAL A 425 16.11 -1.88 -1.50
CA VAL A 425 17.30 -1.37 -2.19
C VAL A 425 18.50 -2.18 -1.73
N MET A 426 19.29 -2.70 -2.66
CA MET A 426 20.55 -3.38 -2.41
C MET A 426 21.67 -2.59 -3.05
N CYS A 427 22.83 -2.55 -2.39
CA CYS A 427 24.01 -1.86 -2.89
C CYS A 427 25.29 -2.43 -2.27
N GLU A 428 26.42 -1.99 -2.81
CA GLU A 428 27.72 -2.13 -2.15
C GLU A 428 27.73 -1.37 -0.80
N GLU A 429 28.55 -1.82 0.15
CA GLU A 429 28.66 -1.27 1.50
C GLU A 429 29.00 0.23 1.49
N LYS A 430 29.84 0.67 0.54
CA LYS A 430 30.24 2.08 0.39
C LYS A 430 29.05 3.02 0.16
N PHE A 431 27.92 2.50 -0.32
CA PHE A 431 26.70 3.27 -0.55
C PHE A 431 25.63 3.10 0.55
N ALA A 432 25.86 2.23 1.54
CA ALA A 432 24.86 1.90 2.57
C ALA A 432 24.35 3.16 3.29
N LYS A 433 25.27 4.00 3.78
CA LYS A 433 24.94 5.22 4.52
C LYS A 433 24.13 6.23 3.69
N ILE A 434 24.48 6.44 2.42
CA ILE A 434 23.76 7.40 1.58
C ILE A 434 22.37 6.88 1.22
N ILE A 435 22.21 5.58 0.96
CA ILE A 435 20.90 5.00 0.69
C ILE A 435 20.00 5.09 1.92
N ASP A 436 20.52 4.71 3.09
CA ASP A 436 19.74 4.71 4.31
C ASP A 436 19.31 6.13 4.69
N SER A 437 20.21 7.11 4.63
CA SER A 437 19.88 8.51 4.93
C SER A 437 18.98 9.17 3.87
N THR A 438 19.07 8.73 2.61
CA THR A 438 18.19 9.23 1.53
C THR A 438 16.80 8.64 1.66
N LEU A 439 16.67 7.37 2.03
CA LEU A 439 15.37 6.77 2.25
C LEU A 439 14.68 7.41 3.45
N PHE A 440 15.33 7.40 4.62
CA PHE A 440 14.85 8.06 5.82
C PHE A 440 15.97 8.91 6.43
N PRO A 441 15.76 10.22 6.67
CA PRO A 441 14.48 10.95 6.60
C PRO A 441 14.15 11.55 5.22
N GLY A 442 14.89 11.22 4.16
CA GLY A 442 14.78 11.93 2.87
C GLY A 442 13.45 11.76 2.13
N VAL A 443 13.10 10.54 1.72
CA VAL A 443 11.92 10.28 0.84
C VAL A 443 10.82 9.44 1.51
N GLN A 444 10.98 9.13 2.79
CA GLN A 444 10.06 8.31 3.57
C GLN A 444 10.07 8.75 5.05
N GLY A 445 8.92 8.63 5.72
CA GLY A 445 8.78 8.69 7.18
C GLY A 445 8.92 7.31 7.84
N GLY A 446 8.02 6.99 8.77
CA GLY A 446 8.02 5.71 9.50
C GLY A 446 7.98 4.46 8.59
N PRO A 447 8.79 3.42 8.89
CA PRO A 447 8.71 2.13 8.19
C PRO A 447 7.43 1.37 8.54
N LEU A 448 6.88 0.66 7.56
CA LEU A 448 5.72 -0.21 7.76
C LEU A 448 6.18 -1.55 8.38
N MET A 449 6.27 -1.62 9.70
CA MET A 449 6.86 -2.79 10.40
C MET A 449 6.10 -4.10 10.14
N HIS A 450 4.79 -4.06 9.94
CA HIS A 450 3.99 -5.22 9.53
C HIS A 450 4.37 -5.72 8.12
N VAL A 451 4.64 -4.80 7.19
CA VAL A 451 5.13 -5.16 5.84
C VAL A 451 6.55 -5.69 5.90
N ILE A 452 7.44 -5.11 6.72
CA ILE A 452 8.82 -5.59 6.88
C ILE A 452 8.85 -6.99 7.48
N ALA A 453 8.03 -7.27 8.49
CA ALA A 453 7.88 -8.61 9.04
C ALA A 453 7.36 -9.59 7.98
N ALA A 454 6.37 -9.20 7.19
CA ALA A 454 5.86 -9.98 6.07
C ALA A 454 6.93 -10.22 4.97
N LYS A 455 7.80 -9.24 4.70
CA LYS A 455 8.99 -9.41 3.83
C LYS A 455 9.94 -10.44 4.43
N ALA A 456 10.19 -10.41 5.74
CA ALA A 456 11.03 -11.40 6.41
C ALA A 456 10.47 -12.82 6.23
N VAL A 457 9.15 -13.02 6.34
CA VAL A 457 8.49 -14.32 6.08
C VAL A 457 8.71 -14.74 4.62
N CYS A 458 8.42 -13.86 3.66
CA CYS A 458 8.65 -14.10 2.24
C CYS A 458 10.10 -14.52 1.94
N PHE A 459 11.10 -13.81 2.50
CA PHE A 459 12.50 -14.16 2.28
C PHE A 459 12.88 -15.49 2.93
N HIS A 460 12.25 -15.83 4.06
CA HIS A 460 12.45 -17.14 4.67
C HIS A 460 11.91 -18.28 3.78
N GLU A 461 10.72 -18.11 3.20
CA GLU A 461 10.18 -19.05 2.21
C GLU A 461 11.07 -19.13 0.97
N ALA A 462 11.57 -17.99 0.48
CA ALA A 462 12.43 -17.93 -0.70
C ALA A 462 13.79 -18.60 -0.49
N LEU A 463 14.28 -18.67 0.76
CA LEU A 463 15.49 -19.41 1.13
C LEU A 463 15.28 -20.94 1.15
N GLN A 464 14.05 -21.44 1.07
CA GLN A 464 13.79 -22.88 1.08
C GLN A 464 14.03 -23.52 -0.30
N PRO A 465 14.51 -24.78 -0.37
CA PRO A 465 14.76 -25.47 -1.64
C PRO A 465 13.55 -25.52 -2.58
N GLN A 466 12.33 -25.63 -2.02
CA GLN A 466 11.08 -25.68 -2.78
C GLN A 466 10.82 -24.39 -3.56
N PHE A 467 11.34 -23.24 -3.10
CA PHE A 467 11.20 -22.00 -3.85
C PHE A 467 12.01 -22.02 -5.14
N ARG A 468 13.19 -22.66 -5.14
CA ARG A 468 13.99 -22.83 -6.35
C ARG A 468 13.26 -23.68 -7.39
N GLU A 469 12.63 -24.76 -6.94
CA GLU A 469 11.82 -25.62 -7.80
C GLU A 469 10.59 -24.89 -8.35
N TYR A 470 9.91 -24.11 -7.51
CA TYR A 470 8.82 -23.24 -7.93
C TYR A 470 9.25 -22.28 -9.05
N GLN A 471 10.37 -21.57 -8.90
CA GLN A 471 10.84 -20.64 -9.93
C GLN A 471 11.25 -21.33 -11.22
N ARG A 472 11.82 -22.54 -11.14
CA ARG A 472 12.09 -23.37 -12.32
C ARG A 472 10.79 -23.70 -13.06
N GLN A 473 9.76 -24.09 -12.32
CA GLN A 473 8.43 -24.37 -12.89
C GLN A 473 7.79 -23.12 -13.51
N VAL A 474 7.99 -21.93 -12.92
CA VAL A 474 7.48 -20.67 -13.50
C VAL A 474 8.00 -20.46 -14.92
N VAL A 475 9.31 -20.67 -15.14
CA VAL A 475 9.94 -20.53 -16.46
C VAL A 475 9.47 -21.62 -17.43
N LEU A 476 9.35 -22.87 -16.97
CA LEU A 476 8.82 -23.96 -17.79
C LEU A 476 7.38 -23.70 -18.24
N ASN A 477 6.53 -23.26 -17.32
CA ASN A 477 5.16 -22.88 -17.62
C ASN A 477 5.09 -21.73 -18.62
N ALA A 478 5.94 -20.70 -18.45
CA ALA A 478 5.97 -19.58 -19.39
C ALA A 478 6.34 -20.02 -20.81
N LYS A 479 7.30 -20.95 -20.95
CA LYS A 479 7.68 -21.54 -22.24
C LYS A 479 6.55 -22.39 -22.83
N ALA A 480 5.89 -23.21 -22.03
CA ALA A 480 4.76 -24.04 -22.47
C ALA A 480 3.58 -23.19 -22.96
N LEU A 481 3.19 -22.15 -22.21
CA LEU A 481 2.11 -21.25 -22.59
C LEU A 481 2.44 -20.46 -23.87
N ALA A 482 3.67 -19.94 -23.98
CA ALA A 482 4.13 -19.26 -25.20
C ALA A 482 4.10 -20.19 -26.42
N ALA A 483 4.54 -21.45 -26.27
CA ALA A 483 4.51 -22.45 -27.33
C ALA A 483 3.07 -22.83 -27.72
N GLY A 484 2.18 -23.02 -26.75
CA GLY A 484 0.76 -23.28 -26.98
C GLY A 484 0.09 -22.18 -27.81
N LEU A 485 0.28 -20.91 -27.42
CA LEU A 485 -0.24 -19.77 -28.18
C LEU A 485 0.37 -19.67 -29.59
N ALA A 486 1.67 -19.95 -29.73
CA ALA A 486 2.34 -19.95 -31.03
C ALA A 486 1.78 -21.04 -31.97
N ASN A 487 1.46 -22.23 -31.45
CA ASN A 487 0.84 -23.31 -32.22
C ASN A 487 -0.55 -22.94 -32.76
N HIS A 488 -1.26 -22.02 -32.09
CA HIS A 488 -2.52 -21.43 -32.56
C HIS A 488 -2.35 -20.21 -33.49
N GLY A 489 -1.12 -19.95 -33.92
CA GLY A 489 -0.79 -18.89 -34.87
C GLY A 489 -0.72 -17.49 -34.27
N TYR A 490 -0.60 -17.36 -32.95
CA TYR A 490 -0.25 -16.07 -32.33
C TYR A 490 1.27 -15.84 -32.41
N ARG A 491 1.67 -14.60 -32.73
CA ARG A 491 3.09 -14.24 -32.73
C ARG A 491 3.53 -13.88 -31.31
N ILE A 492 4.60 -14.53 -30.84
CA ILE A 492 5.24 -14.20 -29.57
C ILE A 492 6.40 -13.24 -29.84
N VAL A 493 6.37 -12.06 -29.21
CA VAL A 493 7.44 -11.05 -29.35
C VAL A 493 8.78 -11.65 -28.97
N SER A 494 9.82 -11.31 -29.73
CA SER A 494 11.18 -11.85 -29.66
C SER A 494 11.29 -13.36 -29.91
N GLY A 495 10.20 -14.04 -30.31
CA GLY A 495 10.17 -15.46 -30.65
C GLY A 495 9.96 -16.42 -29.48
N GLY A 496 9.61 -15.95 -28.28
CA GLY A 496 9.46 -16.80 -27.09
C GLY A 496 9.80 -16.08 -25.79
N THR A 497 10.15 -16.84 -24.75
CA THR A 497 10.52 -16.31 -23.42
C THR A 497 11.58 -17.15 -22.73
N ASP A 498 12.44 -16.47 -21.97
CA ASP A 498 13.44 -17.05 -21.07
C ASP A 498 13.13 -16.77 -19.59
N ASN A 499 12.04 -16.08 -19.29
CA ASN A 499 11.64 -15.70 -17.94
C ASN A 499 10.16 -16.03 -17.66
N HIS A 500 9.53 -15.34 -16.72
CA HIS A 500 8.18 -15.63 -16.22
C HIS A 500 7.04 -15.00 -17.03
N LEU A 501 7.35 -14.23 -18.09
CA LEU A 501 6.34 -13.53 -18.89
C LEU A 501 6.58 -13.66 -20.39
N MET A 502 5.54 -13.36 -21.16
CA MET A 502 5.58 -13.24 -22.61
C MET A 502 4.72 -12.07 -23.09
N LEU A 503 5.00 -11.59 -24.30
CA LEU A 503 4.20 -10.61 -25.00
C LEU A 503 3.61 -11.25 -26.25
N VAL A 504 2.29 -11.18 -26.37
CA VAL A 504 1.53 -11.76 -27.47
C VAL A 504 1.09 -10.63 -28.40
N ASP A 505 1.47 -10.72 -29.67
CA ASP A 505 1.05 -9.77 -30.71
C ASP A 505 -0.29 -10.23 -31.31
N LEU A 506 -1.32 -9.41 -31.08
CA LEU A 506 -2.69 -9.68 -31.48
C LEU A 506 -3.04 -9.06 -32.84
N ARG A 507 -2.20 -8.17 -33.37
CA ARG A 507 -2.44 -7.44 -34.62
C ARG A 507 -2.67 -8.36 -35.82
N PRO A 508 -1.94 -9.49 -36.00
CA PRO A 508 -2.19 -10.41 -37.13
C PRO A 508 -3.59 -11.05 -37.12
N LYS A 509 -4.27 -11.04 -35.97
CA LYS A 509 -5.65 -11.52 -35.80
C LYS A 509 -6.66 -10.36 -35.76
N GLU A 510 -6.22 -9.14 -36.02
CA GLU A 510 -7.02 -7.91 -36.02
C GLU A 510 -7.73 -7.63 -34.68
N ILE A 511 -7.12 -8.06 -33.57
CA ILE A 511 -7.61 -7.81 -32.22
C ILE A 511 -6.68 -6.81 -31.54
N ASN A 512 -7.25 -5.83 -30.83
CA ASN A 512 -6.46 -4.95 -29.97
C ASN A 512 -6.46 -5.46 -28.51
N GLY A 513 -5.43 -5.12 -27.75
CA GLY A 513 -5.24 -5.57 -26.38
C GLY A 513 -6.33 -5.13 -25.41
N LYS A 514 -7.02 -4.00 -25.66
CA LYS A 514 -8.16 -3.60 -24.82
C LYS A 514 -9.33 -4.58 -24.98
N GLU A 515 -9.69 -4.88 -26.23
CA GLU A 515 -10.73 -5.87 -26.54
C GLU A 515 -10.36 -7.26 -26.00
N ALA A 516 -9.14 -7.72 -26.25
CA ALA A 516 -8.69 -9.02 -25.73
C ALA A 516 -8.79 -9.10 -24.21
N GLN A 517 -8.34 -8.06 -23.48
CA GLN A 517 -8.45 -8.02 -22.03
C GLN A 517 -9.91 -8.11 -21.56
N GLU A 518 -10.80 -7.28 -22.11
CA GLU A 518 -12.21 -7.22 -21.70
C GLU A 518 -12.94 -8.55 -21.98
N VAL A 519 -12.63 -9.21 -23.11
CA VAL A 519 -13.24 -10.49 -23.48
C VAL A 519 -12.70 -11.63 -22.62
N LEU A 520 -11.39 -11.69 -22.39
CA LEU A 520 -10.76 -12.70 -21.53
C LEU A 520 -11.25 -12.58 -20.07
N ASP A 521 -11.41 -11.37 -19.55
CA ASP A 521 -11.93 -11.14 -18.20
C ASP A 521 -13.36 -11.71 -18.04
N ARG A 522 -14.22 -11.58 -19.06
CA ARG A 522 -15.57 -12.18 -19.05
C ARG A 522 -15.52 -13.70 -18.96
N ALA A 523 -14.57 -14.33 -19.64
CA ALA A 523 -14.31 -15.76 -19.58
C ALA A 523 -13.60 -16.22 -18.29
N GLY A 524 -13.21 -15.30 -17.39
CA GLY A 524 -12.50 -15.63 -16.16
C GLY A 524 -10.99 -15.79 -16.32
N ILE A 525 -10.41 -15.26 -17.40
CA ILE A 525 -8.98 -15.26 -17.68
C ILE A 525 -8.47 -13.82 -17.57
N THR A 526 -7.75 -13.51 -16.49
CA THR A 526 -7.30 -12.13 -16.22
C THR A 526 -5.91 -11.90 -16.80
N VAL A 527 -5.81 -10.94 -17.73
CA VAL A 527 -4.57 -10.54 -18.41
C VAL A 527 -4.40 -9.02 -18.37
N ASN A 528 -3.27 -8.53 -18.87
CA ASN A 528 -3.03 -7.10 -19.00
C ASN A 528 -2.80 -6.71 -20.47
N LYS A 529 -3.58 -5.76 -21.00
CA LYS A 529 -3.27 -5.11 -22.28
C LYS A 529 -1.91 -4.42 -22.21
N ASN A 530 -1.10 -4.57 -23.26
CA ASN A 530 0.27 -4.07 -23.25
C ASN A 530 0.70 -3.67 -24.67
N ALA A 531 1.38 -2.54 -24.81
CA ALA A 531 2.06 -2.22 -26.06
C ALA A 531 3.20 -3.21 -26.32
N ILE A 532 3.51 -3.46 -27.58
CA ILE A 532 4.66 -4.29 -27.98
C ILE A 532 5.71 -3.41 -28.67
N PRO A 533 6.97 -3.84 -28.78
CA PRO A 533 7.96 -3.10 -29.55
C PRO A 533 7.45 -2.78 -30.96
N PHE A 534 7.63 -1.53 -31.39
CA PHE A 534 7.17 -1.04 -32.70
C PHE A 534 5.66 -1.25 -32.93
N ASP A 535 4.87 -1.04 -31.86
CA ASP A 535 3.41 -1.07 -31.95
C ASP A 535 2.91 -0.01 -32.93
N THR A 536 2.02 -0.42 -33.83
CA THR A 536 1.35 0.47 -34.79
C THR A 536 -0.03 0.89 -34.29
N TYR A 537 -0.51 0.28 -33.20
CA TYR A 537 -1.80 0.58 -32.63
C TYR A 537 -1.71 1.72 -31.60
N PRO A 538 -2.81 2.46 -31.35
CA PRO A 538 -2.81 3.55 -30.38
C PRO A 538 -2.55 3.09 -28.94
N ILE A 539 -1.91 3.92 -28.13
CA ILE A 539 -1.52 3.62 -26.73
C ILE A 539 -2.68 3.12 -25.86
N PHE A 540 -3.90 3.62 -26.05
CA PHE A 540 -5.08 3.21 -25.26
C PHE A 540 -5.72 1.88 -25.72
N LYS A 541 -5.39 1.44 -26.93
CA LYS A 541 -5.84 0.20 -27.58
C LYS A 541 -4.62 -0.49 -28.21
N PRO A 542 -3.62 -0.91 -27.40
CA PRO A 542 -2.35 -1.41 -27.92
C PRO A 542 -2.54 -2.70 -28.73
N GLY A 543 -1.53 -3.09 -29.51
CA GLY A 543 -1.57 -4.27 -30.38
C GLY A 543 -1.35 -5.60 -29.67
N GLY A 544 -1.11 -5.62 -28.36
CA GLY A 544 -0.77 -6.85 -27.64
C GLY A 544 -1.32 -6.96 -26.22
N ILE A 545 -1.04 -8.12 -25.63
CA ILE A 545 -1.27 -8.44 -24.23
C ILE A 545 0.01 -9.00 -23.61
N ARG A 546 0.18 -8.77 -22.31
CA ARG A 546 1.27 -9.32 -21.51
C ARG A 546 0.72 -10.37 -20.56
N ILE A 547 1.29 -11.56 -20.65
CA ILE A 547 0.90 -12.75 -19.91
C ILE A 547 2.08 -13.20 -19.06
N GLY A 548 1.83 -13.61 -17.82
CA GLY A 548 2.85 -14.22 -16.98
C GLY A 548 2.30 -15.38 -16.16
N THR A 549 3.21 -16.27 -15.77
CA THR A 549 2.91 -17.55 -15.11
C THR A 549 3.15 -17.64 -13.59
N PRO A 550 3.67 -16.64 -12.84
CA PRO A 550 3.91 -16.79 -11.40
C PRO A 550 2.67 -17.21 -10.59
N ALA A 551 1.51 -16.60 -10.84
CA ALA A 551 0.29 -16.82 -10.06
C ALA A 551 -0.29 -18.22 -10.28
N VAL A 552 -0.49 -18.64 -11.54
CA VAL A 552 -0.94 -20.01 -11.89
C VAL A 552 0.03 -21.09 -11.40
N THR A 553 1.34 -20.83 -11.47
CA THR A 553 2.35 -21.76 -10.96
C THR A 553 2.29 -21.88 -9.44
N THR A 554 2.00 -20.79 -8.73
CA THR A 554 1.80 -20.83 -7.27
C THR A 554 0.62 -21.71 -6.87
N ARG A 555 -0.42 -21.83 -7.72
CA ARG A 555 -1.55 -22.74 -7.51
C ARG A 555 -1.21 -24.21 -7.76
N GLY A 556 -0.03 -24.50 -8.31
CA GLY A 556 0.44 -25.85 -8.62
C GLY A 556 0.24 -26.29 -10.07
N MET A 557 -0.21 -25.40 -10.96
CA MET A 557 -0.35 -25.71 -12.39
C MET A 557 1.03 -25.90 -13.05
N LYS A 558 1.09 -26.79 -14.03
CA LYS A 558 2.29 -27.19 -14.78
C LYS A 558 2.08 -27.01 -16.29
N GLU A 559 3.01 -27.54 -17.08
CA GLU A 559 3.07 -27.36 -18.52
C GLU A 559 1.79 -27.84 -19.23
N GLU A 560 1.19 -28.95 -18.79
CA GLU A 560 -0.06 -29.47 -19.37
C GLU A 560 -1.21 -28.47 -19.20
N GLU A 561 -1.37 -27.90 -18.01
CA GLU A 561 -2.38 -26.86 -17.79
C GLU A 561 -2.06 -25.58 -18.58
N MET A 562 -0.79 -25.27 -18.85
CA MET A 562 -0.45 -24.10 -19.68
C MET A 562 -0.90 -24.27 -21.13
N LEU A 563 -0.87 -25.50 -21.66
CA LEU A 563 -1.41 -25.80 -22.99
C LEU A 563 -2.94 -25.68 -22.99
N GLU A 564 -3.61 -26.21 -21.96
CA GLU A 564 -5.07 -26.04 -21.80
C GLU A 564 -5.46 -24.56 -21.67
N ILE A 565 -4.70 -23.76 -20.92
CA ILE A 565 -4.90 -22.30 -20.83
C ILE A 565 -4.72 -21.62 -22.18
N ALA A 566 -3.73 -22.04 -22.99
CA ALA A 566 -3.56 -21.51 -24.34
C ALA A 566 -4.81 -21.78 -25.20
N ASP A 567 -5.35 -22.99 -25.16
CA ASP A 567 -6.58 -23.36 -25.87
C ASP A 567 -7.77 -22.49 -25.43
N LEU A 568 -7.93 -22.28 -24.11
CA LEU A 568 -9.01 -21.45 -23.56
C LEU A 568 -8.88 -19.97 -23.97
N ILE A 569 -7.67 -19.42 -24.03
CA ILE A 569 -7.41 -18.07 -24.53
C ILE A 569 -7.83 -17.96 -25.99
N VAL A 570 -7.45 -18.94 -26.81
CA VAL A 570 -7.74 -18.95 -28.25
C VAL A 570 -9.24 -19.06 -28.49
N GLU A 571 -9.92 -20.03 -27.86
CA GLU A 571 -11.37 -20.22 -27.95
C GLU A 571 -12.12 -18.93 -27.55
N THR A 572 -11.67 -18.27 -26.49
CA THR A 572 -12.24 -17.00 -26.01
C THR A 572 -12.13 -15.88 -27.06
N LEU A 573 -10.95 -15.71 -27.66
CA LEU A 573 -10.69 -14.63 -28.62
C LEU A 573 -11.36 -14.90 -29.99
N GLU A 574 -11.45 -16.15 -30.41
CA GLU A 574 -12.15 -16.53 -31.65
C GLU A 574 -13.67 -16.36 -31.54
N HIS A 575 -14.25 -16.64 -30.36
CA HIS A 575 -15.68 -16.51 -30.09
C HIS A 575 -16.05 -15.24 -29.31
N ARG A 576 -15.24 -14.19 -29.40
CA ARG A 576 -15.35 -12.97 -28.59
C ARG A 576 -16.69 -12.21 -28.65
N SER A 577 -17.47 -12.41 -29.71
CA SER A 577 -18.81 -11.82 -29.89
C SER A 577 -19.96 -12.74 -29.46
N ASP A 578 -19.69 -14.01 -29.13
CA ASP A 578 -20.69 -15.01 -28.73
C ASP A 578 -20.72 -15.14 -27.20
N ALA A 579 -21.76 -14.58 -26.57
CA ALA A 579 -21.90 -14.62 -25.12
C ALA A 579 -22.06 -16.04 -24.55
N ASP A 580 -22.72 -16.95 -25.28
CA ASP A 580 -22.91 -18.32 -24.84
C ASP A 580 -21.61 -19.11 -24.92
N ALA A 581 -20.78 -18.84 -25.93
CA ALA A 581 -19.43 -19.41 -26.01
C ALA A 581 -18.55 -18.95 -24.85
N LEU A 582 -18.56 -17.65 -24.52
CA LEU A 582 -17.79 -17.12 -23.40
C LEU A 582 -18.23 -17.74 -22.06
N GLU A 583 -19.52 -17.97 -21.87
CA GLU A 583 -20.02 -18.66 -20.67
C GLU A 583 -19.60 -20.14 -20.62
N ARG A 584 -19.54 -20.84 -21.76
CA ARG A 584 -18.98 -22.20 -21.82
C ARG A 584 -17.50 -22.21 -21.46
N VAL A 585 -16.71 -21.28 -21.97
CA VAL A 585 -15.28 -21.15 -21.60
C VAL A 585 -15.15 -20.84 -20.11
N ARG A 586 -15.96 -19.93 -19.56
CA ARG A 586 -15.96 -19.61 -18.13
C ARG A 586 -16.18 -20.83 -17.25
N ARG A 587 -17.03 -21.77 -17.67
CA ARG A 587 -17.22 -23.04 -16.95
C ARG A 587 -15.98 -23.94 -17.02
N LYS A 588 -15.34 -24.05 -18.19
CA LYS A 588 -14.07 -24.79 -18.32
C LYS A 588 -12.97 -24.19 -17.44
N VAL A 589 -12.88 -22.85 -17.40
CA VAL A 589 -11.97 -22.11 -16.51
C VAL A 589 -12.24 -22.43 -15.04
N LEU A 590 -13.52 -22.44 -14.63
CA LEU A 590 -13.91 -22.81 -13.27
C LEU A 590 -13.55 -24.27 -12.94
N ASP A 591 -13.74 -25.19 -13.87
CA ASP A 591 -13.42 -26.61 -13.68
C ASP A 591 -11.90 -26.84 -13.62
N LEU A 592 -11.12 -26.13 -14.43
CA LEU A 592 -9.66 -26.11 -14.33
C LEU A 592 -9.21 -25.57 -12.96
N THR A 593 -9.70 -24.39 -12.56
CA THR A 593 -9.29 -23.76 -11.30
C THR A 593 -9.69 -24.55 -10.06
N ARG A 594 -10.81 -25.30 -10.08
CA ARG A 594 -11.22 -26.22 -9.00
C ARG A 594 -10.24 -27.35 -8.72
N ARG A 595 -9.43 -27.76 -9.71
CA ARG A 595 -8.37 -28.77 -9.54
C ARG A 595 -7.19 -28.24 -8.72
N PHE A 596 -7.05 -26.91 -8.59
CA PHE A 596 -5.87 -26.25 -8.01
C PHE A 596 -6.24 -25.23 -6.93
N SER A 597 -5.88 -25.49 -5.69
CA SER A 597 -6.15 -24.57 -4.57
C SER A 597 -5.23 -23.34 -4.58
N LEU A 598 -5.69 -22.26 -3.95
CA LEU A 598 -4.84 -21.11 -3.62
C LEU A 598 -3.99 -21.43 -2.37
N PRO A 599 -2.85 -20.77 -2.17
CA PRO A 599 -1.95 -21.03 -1.04
C PRO A 599 -2.48 -20.53 0.34
N TRP A 600 -3.77 -20.19 0.45
CA TRP A 600 -4.40 -19.61 1.64
C TRP A 600 -5.89 -19.93 1.80
#